data_AF-A0A6B0DWL4-F1
#
_entry.id   AF-A0A6B0DWL4-F1
#
_cell.length_a   1.000
_cell.length_b   1.000
_cell.length_c   1.000
_cell.angle_alpha   90.00
_cell.angle_beta   90.00
_cell.angle_gamma   90.00
#
_symmetry.space_group_name_H-M   'P 1'
#
loop_
_entity.id
_entity.type
_entity.pdbx_description
1 polymer ?
#
loop_
_entity_poly.entity_id
_entity_poly.type
_entity_poly.pdbx_seq_one_letter_code
_entity_poly.pdbx_strand_id
1 'polypeptide(L)'
;MNESLEETYIEPVVIPNFIYKIWKERLKENYNIEISKDILEVLIKTYYVRSTWKWQRAYKNIVNILVSKGISLKDSKSIAKRIIKIFDGSILRE
;
A
#
# COMPACT_ATOMS: atom_id res chain seq x y z
N MET A 1 -21.98 28.46 12.00
CA MET A 1 -21.07 28.57 10.84
C MET A 1 -20.39 27.24 10.71
N ASN A 2 -20.71 26.47 9.66
CA ASN A 2 -20.07 25.19 9.40
C ASN A 2 -18.66 25.48 8.88
N GLU A 3 -17.65 25.26 9.72
CA GLU A 3 -16.26 25.23 9.28
C GLU A 3 -16.15 24.10 8.26
N SER A 4 -16.09 24.48 6.98
CA SER A 4 -15.73 23.60 5.90
C SER A 4 -14.37 23.01 6.23
N LEU A 5 -14.35 21.71 6.51
CA LEU A 5 -13.13 20.91 6.59
C LEU A 5 -12.37 21.18 5.30
N GLU A 6 -11.33 22.00 5.37
CA GLU A 6 -10.39 22.19 4.29
C GLU A 6 -9.87 20.81 3.92
N GLU A 7 -10.34 20.28 2.78
CA GLU A 7 -9.69 19.18 2.10
C GLU A 7 -8.29 19.68 1.78
N THR A 8 -7.36 19.40 2.70
CA THR A 8 -5.96 19.75 2.54
C THR A 8 -5.52 19.02 1.28
N TYR A 9 -5.33 19.77 0.20
CA TYR A 9 -4.80 19.24 -1.06
C TYR A 9 -3.39 18.74 -0.75
N ILE A 10 -3.28 17.46 -0.41
CA ILE A 10 -2.00 16.79 -0.20
C ILE A 10 -1.36 16.76 -1.58
N GLU A 11 -0.35 17.60 -1.78
CA GLU A 11 0.46 17.57 -3.00
C GLU A 11 0.83 16.11 -3.32
N PRO A 12 0.70 15.68 -4.59
CA PRO A 12 1.03 14.32 -4.96
C PRO A 12 2.49 14.06 -4.58
N VAL A 13 2.72 13.15 -3.64
CA VAL A 13 4.08 12.76 -3.23
C VAL A 13 4.78 12.23 -4.48
N VAL A 14 5.73 13.01 -5.00
CA VAL A 14 6.57 12.60 -6.13
C VAL A 14 7.62 11.65 -5.58
N ILE A 15 7.48 10.37 -5.91
CA ILE A 15 8.38 9.32 -5.45
C ILE A 15 9.35 8.99 -6.58
N PRO A 16 10.66 9.17 -6.39
CA PRO A 16 11.64 8.83 -7.40
C PRO A 16 11.58 7.34 -7.81
N ASN A 17 11.74 7.05 -9.10
CA ASN A 17 11.65 5.68 -9.64
C ASN A 17 12.60 4.68 -8.96
N PHE A 18 13.78 5.11 -8.50
CA PHE A 18 14.73 4.22 -7.83
C PHE A 18 14.19 3.69 -6.49
N ILE A 19 13.29 4.41 -5.81
CA ILE A 19 12.65 3.96 -4.56
C ILE A 19 11.84 2.69 -4.81
N TYR A 20 11.11 2.63 -5.92
CA TYR A 20 10.35 1.43 -6.31
C TYR A 20 11.26 0.23 -6.53
N LYS A 21 12.42 0.44 -7.16
CA LYS A 21 13.41 -0.63 -7.37
C LYS A 21 13.93 -1.16 -6.03
N ILE A 22 14.33 -0.26 -5.12
CA ILE A 22 14.83 -0.63 -3.78
C ILE A 22 13.79 -1.43 -3.00
N TRP A 23 12.53 -0.98 -2.98
CA TRP A 23 11.48 -1.70 -2.27
C TRP A 23 11.22 -3.08 -2.88
N LYS A 24 11.23 -3.19 -4.21
CA LYS A 24 11.06 -4.47 -4.90
C LYS A 24 12.16 -5.47 -4.53
N GLU A 25 13.41 -5.03 -4.52
CA GLU A 25 14.57 -5.85 -4.10
C GLU A 25 14.44 -6.27 -2.63
N ARG A 26 14.19 -5.33 -1.71
CA ARG A 26 14.02 -5.62 -0.28
C ARG A 26 12.91 -6.62 0.03
N LEU A 27 11.77 -6.53 -0.67
CA LEU A 27 10.66 -7.45 -0.47
C LEU A 27 10.99 -8.86 -0.93
N LYS A 28 11.72 -8.97 -2.04
CA LYS A 28 12.18 -10.25 -2.56
C LYS A 28 13.21 -10.87 -1.61
N GLU A 29 14.18 -10.10 -1.16
CA GLU A 29 15.25 -10.58 -0.27
C GLU A 29 14.77 -10.94 1.13
N ASN A 30 13.96 -10.08 1.76
CA ASN A 30 13.59 -10.24 3.17
C ASN A 30 12.35 -11.13 3.38
N TYR A 31 11.46 -11.21 2.39
CA TYR A 31 10.16 -11.87 2.56
C TYR A 31 9.83 -12.88 1.45
N ASN A 32 10.68 -13.01 0.41
CA ASN A 32 10.44 -13.83 -0.77
C ASN A 32 9.08 -13.56 -1.43
N ILE A 33 8.70 -12.27 -1.54
CA ILE A 33 7.43 -11.83 -2.13
C ILE A 33 7.69 -11.10 -3.44
N GLU A 34 7.04 -11.56 -4.51
CA GLU A 34 6.95 -10.81 -5.76
C GLU A 34 5.63 -10.03 -5.82
N ILE A 35 5.75 -8.69 -5.86
CA ILE A 35 4.62 -7.77 -5.92
C ILE A 35 4.58 -7.10 -7.30
N SER A 36 3.38 -7.01 -7.88
CA SER A 36 3.16 -6.31 -9.13
C SER A 36 3.33 -4.78 -8.98
N LYS A 37 3.73 -4.10 -10.06
CA LYS A 37 4.09 -2.67 -10.04
C LYS A 37 2.98 -1.75 -9.50
N ASP A 38 1.74 -2.03 -9.87
CA ASP A 38 0.53 -1.33 -9.42
C ASP A 38 0.31 -1.44 -7.90
N ILE A 39 0.45 -2.65 -7.33
CA ILE A 39 0.33 -2.86 -5.88
C ILE A 39 1.49 -2.19 -5.15
N LEU A 40 2.71 -2.32 -5.68
CA LEU A 40 3.91 -1.68 -5.12
C LEU A 40 3.74 -0.16 -5.07
N GLU A 41 3.17 0.44 -6.12
CA GLU A 41 2.93 1.88 -6.17
C GLU A 41 1.92 2.35 -5.14
N VAL A 42 0.83 1.61 -4.92
CA VAL A 42 -0.11 1.90 -3.84
C VAL A 42 0.59 1.88 -2.49
N LEU A 43 1.42 0.88 -2.22
CA LEU A 43 2.11 0.71 -0.94
C LEU A 43 3.10 1.83 -0.65
N ILE A 44 3.98 2.15 -1.62
CA ILE A 44 5.00 3.18 -1.40
C ILE A 44 4.36 4.56 -1.28
N LYS A 45 3.36 4.90 -2.12
CA LYS A 45 2.59 6.15 -1.94
C LYS A 45 1.94 6.22 -0.56
N THR A 46 1.34 5.13 -0.12
CA THR A 46 0.72 5.04 1.22
C THR A 46 1.74 5.23 2.34
N TYR A 47 2.95 4.68 2.21
CA TYR A 47 3.99 4.81 3.21
C TYR A 47 4.34 6.27 3.49
N TYR A 48 4.55 7.08 2.44
CA TYR A 48 4.93 8.49 2.54
C TYR A 48 3.77 9.46 2.82
N VAL A 49 2.52 9.02 2.73
CA VAL A 49 1.35 9.85 3.06
C VAL A 49 1.19 9.99 4.58
N ARG A 50 0.90 11.21 5.04
CA ARG A 50 0.50 11.50 6.44
C ARG A 50 -1.02 11.48 6.58
N SER A 51 -1.61 10.30 6.76
CA SER A 51 -3.04 10.14 7.05
C SER A 51 -3.30 8.93 7.94
N THR A 52 -4.20 9.07 8.90
CA THR A 52 -4.63 8.00 9.81
C THR A 52 -5.30 6.84 9.07
N TRP A 53 -6.01 7.13 7.98
CA TRP A 53 -6.76 6.14 7.19
C TRP A 53 -5.99 5.59 5.99
N LYS A 54 -4.69 5.91 5.86
CA LYS A 54 -3.89 5.61 4.67
C LYS A 54 -3.86 4.10 4.37
N TRP A 55 -3.62 3.28 5.38
CA TRP A 55 -3.54 1.82 5.22
C TRP A 55 -4.88 1.15 4.95
N GLN A 56 -5.97 1.70 5.48
CA GLN A 56 -7.31 1.19 5.17
C GLN A 56 -7.71 1.49 3.72
N ARG A 57 -7.35 2.67 3.20
CA ARG A 57 -7.55 3.01 1.78
C ARG A 57 -6.67 2.15 0.87
N ALA A 58 -5.39 1.98 1.22
CA ALA A 58 -4.48 1.10 0.51
C ALA A 58 -5.01 -0.34 0.45
N TYR A 59 -5.53 -0.85 1.57
CA TYR A 59 -6.14 -2.18 1.64
C TYR A 59 -7.27 -2.36 0.62
N LYS A 60 -8.22 -1.42 0.58
CA LYS A 60 -9.33 -1.47 -0.39
C LYS A 60 -8.80 -1.44 -1.84
N ASN A 61 -7.83 -0.58 -2.14
CA ASN A 61 -7.24 -0.48 -3.47
C ASN A 61 -6.53 -1.77 -3.90
N ILE A 62 -5.72 -2.36 -3.01
CA ILE A 62 -4.99 -3.60 -3.31
C ILE A 62 -5.97 -4.76 -3.52
N VAL A 63 -7.02 -4.85 -2.69
CA VAL A 63 -8.08 -5.87 -2.88
C VAL A 63 -8.73 -5.72 -4.26
N ASN A 64 -9.08 -4.50 -4.67
CA ASN A 64 -9.69 -4.26 -5.97
C ASN A 64 -8.75 -4.63 -7.13
N ILE A 65 -7.46 -4.32 -7.02
CA ILE A 65 -6.44 -4.70 -8.00
C ILE A 65 -6.37 -6.23 -8.12
N LEU A 66 -6.30 -6.95 -7.00
CA LEU A 66 -6.20 -8.42 -7.00
C LEU A 66 -7.47 -9.07 -7.59
N VAL A 67 -8.65 -8.57 -7.22
CA VAL A 67 -9.93 -9.03 -7.77
C VAL A 67 -10.00 -8.78 -9.28
N SER A 68 -9.56 -7.61 -9.76
CA SER A 68 -9.52 -7.30 -11.20
C SER A 68 -8.61 -8.24 -12.00
N LYS A 69 -7.65 -8.90 -11.32
CA LYS A 69 -6.74 -9.89 -11.90
C LYS A 69 -7.26 -11.33 -11.77
N GLY A 70 -8.51 -11.51 -11.34
CA GLY A 70 -9.17 -12.81 -11.24
C GLY A 70 -8.93 -13.56 -9.93
N ILE A 71 -8.33 -12.92 -8.92
CA ILE A 71 -8.14 -13.53 -7.60
C ILE A 71 -9.46 -13.46 -6.81
N SER A 72 -9.81 -14.52 -6.09
CA SER A 72 -11.02 -14.54 -5.27
C SER A 72 -11.03 -13.39 -4.26
N LEU A 73 -12.21 -12.87 -3.91
CA LEU A 73 -12.31 -11.78 -2.94
C LEU A 73 -11.72 -12.18 -1.57
N LYS A 74 -11.92 -13.43 -1.15
CA LYS A 74 -11.40 -13.96 0.12
C LYS A 74 -9.87 -13.96 0.13
N ASP A 75 -9.26 -14.49 -0.92
CA ASP A 75 -7.80 -14.57 -1.03
C ASP A 75 -7.20 -13.18 -1.20
N SER A 76 -7.84 -12.33 -1.99
CA SER A 76 -7.43 -10.92 -2.17
C SER A 76 -7.36 -10.16 -0.84
N LYS A 77 -8.36 -10.34 0.03
CA LYS A 77 -8.36 -9.75 1.39
C LYS A 77 -7.21 -10.28 2.24
N SER A 78 -6.96 -11.59 2.20
CA SER A 78 -5.87 -12.23 2.95
C SER A 78 -4.49 -11.72 2.49
N ILE A 79 -4.26 -11.72 1.17
CA ILE A 79 -3.03 -11.24 0.54
C ILE A 79 -2.80 -9.76 0.86
N ALA A 80 -3.80 -8.91 0.67
CA ALA A 80 -3.70 -7.48 0.93
C ALA A 80 -3.32 -7.19 2.40
N LYS A 81 -3.95 -7.90 3.34
CA LYS A 81 -3.65 -7.76 4.77
C LYS A 81 -2.20 -8.16 5.09
N ARG A 82 -1.74 -9.29 4.53
CA ARG A 82 -0.36 -9.76 4.72
C ARG A 82 0.67 -8.76 4.19
N ILE A 83 0.47 -8.26 2.97
CA ILE A 83 1.40 -7.32 2.34
C ILE A 83 1.45 -5.98 3.09
N ILE A 84 0.30 -5.45 3.50
CA ILE A 84 0.26 -4.20 4.28
C ILE A 84 0.97 -4.37 5.62
N LYS A 85 0.78 -5.51 6.30
CA LYS A 85 1.44 -5.76 7.58
C LYS A 85 2.98 -5.69 7.47
N ILE A 86 3.53 -6.18 6.34
CA ILE A 86 4.96 -6.11 6.02
C ILE A 86 5.40 -4.64 5.88
N PHE A 87 4.64 -3.85 5.13
CA PHE A 87 4.98 -2.46 4.83
C PHE A 87 4.79 -1.49 5.99
N ASP A 88 3.80 -1.70 6.85
CA ASP A 88 3.55 -0.86 8.04
C ASP A 88 4.45 -1.25 9.23
N GLY A 89 5.37 -2.21 9.05
CA GLY A 89 6.27 -2.68 10.10
C GLY A 89 5.58 -3.44 11.24
N SER A 90 4.30 -3.76 11.10
CA SER A 90 3.49 -4.45 12.11
C SER A 90 3.87 -5.92 12.31
N ILE A 91 4.60 -6.54 11.36
CA ILE A 91 5.09 -7.92 11.49
C ILE A 91 6.17 -8.09 12.56
N LEU A 92 6.86 -7.02 12.97
CA LEU A 92 7.88 -7.08 14.01
C LEU A 92 7.30 -6.99 15.44
N ARG A 93 5.97 -6.94 15.60
CA ARG A 93 5.29 -6.74 16.90
C ARG A 93 4.46 -7.93 17.37
N GLU A 94 4.57 -9.07 16.69
CA GLU A 94 4.01 -10.36 17.12
C GLU A 94 5.14 -11.20 17.74
#